data_AF-A0A1F9KNL2-F1
#
_entry.id   AF-A0A1F9KNL2-F1
#
_cell.length_a   1.000
_cell.length_b   1.000
_cell.length_c   1.000
_cell.angle_alpha   90.00
_cell.angle_beta   90.00
_cell.angle_gamma   90.00
#
_symmetry.space_group_name_H-M   'P 1'
#
loop_
_entity.id
_entity.type
_entity.pdbx_description
1 polymer ?
#
loop_
_entity_poly.entity_id
_entity_poly.type
_entity_poly.pdbx_seq_one_letter_code
_entity_poly.pdbx_strand_id
1 'polypeptide(L)'
;MAHEFNTELTAQEEWGWLLALDLFFAGVGGGLFLLCLLFNLPPAVALLSLGLVVLGAVVLIVELGRPLRAWRALCKPFSSWISRGVMFVTLFIVFGALYSASAVDSLSWLVPAGDTARRTIGAIAGISALFVTLYPGFVLAASPSIPFWNSPLLPVLFTFHSLMAASGLVFLIAPLGLANAHLETIRYWGGILIVVNLALGAMYLANSKGAGLAAKEAVRRLNQGSLGLAFNVGVILLGMIVPLSVVLWMPSVIALAGLCILVGSLLFRYCVLKAGVYVPFPLT
;
A
#
# COMPACT_ATOMS: atom_id res chain seq x y z
N MET A 1 -2.52 -25.12 -41.75
CA MET A 1 -3.15 -24.75 -40.46
C MET A 1 -2.82 -23.29 -40.20
N ALA A 2 -3.79 -22.39 -40.36
CA ALA A 2 -3.60 -21.00 -39.96
C ALA A 2 -3.62 -20.97 -38.43
N HIS A 3 -2.55 -20.49 -37.81
CA HIS A 3 -2.60 -20.12 -36.39
C HIS A 3 -3.54 -18.91 -36.30
N GLU A 4 -4.77 -19.11 -35.83
CA GLU A 4 -5.62 -17.99 -35.39
C GLU A 4 -4.94 -17.34 -34.19
N PHE A 5 -4.45 -16.12 -34.38
CA PHE A 5 -3.91 -15.31 -33.30
C PHE A 5 -5.07 -14.84 -32.42
N ASN A 6 -5.01 -15.18 -31.13
CA ASN A 6 -6.06 -14.86 -30.17
C ASN A 6 -6.13 -13.33 -29.97
N THR A 7 -7.21 -12.71 -30.45
CA THR A 7 -7.51 -11.27 -30.30
C THR A 7 -8.34 -10.97 -29.05
N GLU A 8 -8.67 -11.99 -28.26
CA GLU A 8 -9.48 -11.83 -27.07
C GLU A 8 -8.73 -11.12 -25.94
N LEU A 9 -9.47 -10.28 -25.24
CA LEU A 9 -8.98 -9.61 -24.04
C LEU A 9 -8.91 -10.61 -22.89
N THR A 10 -7.69 -10.95 -22.48
CA THR A 10 -7.44 -11.88 -21.38
C THR A 10 -7.10 -11.13 -20.09
N ALA A 11 -7.81 -11.46 -19.02
CA ALA A 11 -7.52 -10.92 -17.69
C ALA A 11 -6.24 -11.55 -17.13
N GLN A 12 -5.49 -10.80 -16.31
CA GLN A 12 -4.38 -11.37 -15.56
C GLN A 12 -4.92 -12.29 -14.45
N GLU A 13 -4.36 -13.49 -14.32
CA GLU A 13 -4.77 -14.46 -13.31
C GLU A 13 -3.73 -14.68 -12.21
N GLU A 14 -2.45 -14.47 -12.52
CA GLU A 14 -1.29 -14.76 -11.68
C GLU A 14 -1.30 -13.98 -10.36
N TRP A 15 -1.56 -12.67 -10.39
CA TRP A 15 -1.48 -11.82 -9.21
C TRP A 15 -2.82 -11.82 -8.47
N GLY A 16 -2.80 -12.30 -7.23
CA GLY A 16 -3.99 -12.64 -6.46
C GLY A 16 -4.01 -12.05 -5.05
N TRP A 17 -4.61 -12.79 -4.12
CA TRP A 17 -4.82 -12.33 -2.75
C TRP A 17 -3.54 -12.28 -1.91
N LEU A 18 -2.59 -13.19 -2.13
CA LEU A 18 -1.33 -13.18 -1.40
C LEU A 18 -0.55 -11.90 -1.72
N LEU A 19 -0.43 -11.54 -3.00
CA LEU A 19 0.19 -10.26 -3.38
C LEU A 19 -0.58 -9.06 -2.79
N ALA A 20 -1.91 -9.10 -2.84
CA ALA A 20 -2.71 -8.00 -2.26
C ALA A 20 -2.45 -7.83 -0.75
N LEU A 21 -2.25 -8.94 -0.02
CA LEU A 21 -1.94 -8.96 1.40
C LEU A 21 -0.53 -8.47 1.69
N ASP A 22 0.48 -8.89 0.93
CA ASP A 22 1.84 -8.40 1.13
C ASP A 22 1.89 -6.87 0.93
N LEU A 23 1.29 -6.39 -0.16
CA LEU A 23 1.26 -4.97 -0.51
C LEU A 23 0.46 -4.16 0.52
N PHE A 24 -0.54 -4.80 1.14
CA PHE A 24 -1.33 -4.21 2.20
C PHE A 24 -0.51 -4.05 3.48
N PHE A 25 0.09 -5.12 3.98
CA PHE A 25 0.87 -5.08 5.21
C PHE A 25 2.11 -4.19 5.07
N ALA A 26 2.85 -4.30 3.97
CA ALA A 26 3.99 -3.43 3.69
C ALA A 26 3.55 -1.95 3.56
N GLY A 27 2.45 -1.68 2.87
CA GLY A 27 1.91 -0.33 2.70
C GLY A 27 1.43 0.30 4.01
N VAL A 28 0.61 -0.42 4.79
CA VAL A 28 0.15 0.05 6.10
C VAL A 28 1.32 0.25 7.06
N GLY A 29 2.26 -0.69 7.09
CA GLY A 29 3.47 -0.59 7.93
C GLY A 29 4.32 0.62 7.57
N GLY A 30 4.68 0.78 6.29
CA GLY A 30 5.46 1.94 5.82
C GLY A 30 4.74 3.26 6.09
N GLY A 31 3.44 3.34 5.78
CA GLY A 31 2.62 4.51 6.07
C GLY A 31 2.55 4.84 7.56
N LEU A 32 2.41 3.83 8.42
CA LEU A 32 2.35 4.01 9.87
C LEU A 32 3.68 4.56 10.41
N PHE A 33 4.83 4.13 9.88
CA PHE A 33 6.12 4.68 10.27
C PHE A 33 6.22 6.17 9.93
N LEU A 34 5.75 6.57 8.74
CA LEU A 34 5.74 7.98 8.33
C LEU A 34 4.87 8.82 9.26
N LEU A 35 3.69 8.31 9.65
CA LEU A 35 2.85 8.97 10.65
C LEU A 35 3.54 9.03 12.03
N CYS A 36 4.31 8.00 12.41
CA CYS A 36 5.08 8.02 13.65
C CYS A 36 6.11 9.14 13.67
N LEU A 37 6.83 9.34 12.57
CA LEU A 37 7.79 10.44 12.46
C LEU A 37 7.11 11.80 12.39
N LEU A 38 6.00 11.92 11.68
CA LEU A 38 5.30 13.19 11.46
C LEU A 38 4.58 13.70 12.72
N PHE A 39 3.94 12.80 13.47
CA PHE A 39 3.14 13.12 14.67
C PHE A 39 3.82 12.72 15.97
N ASN A 40 5.10 12.33 15.92
CA ASN A 40 5.88 11.87 17.07
C ASN A 40 5.13 10.81 17.90
N LEU A 41 4.60 9.78 17.22
CA LEU A 41 3.84 8.72 17.88
C LEU A 41 4.75 7.85 18.77
N PRO A 42 4.18 7.16 19.77
CA PRO A 42 4.95 6.34 20.70
C PRO A 42 5.80 5.28 19.97
N PRO A 43 6.99 4.93 20.51
CA PRO A 43 7.86 3.91 19.92
C PRO A 43 7.18 2.55 19.68
N ALA A 44 6.18 2.19 20.50
CA ALA A 44 5.38 0.98 20.31
C ALA A 44 4.63 0.97 18.95
N VAL A 45 4.22 2.13 18.44
CA VAL A 45 3.58 2.27 17.12
C VAL A 45 4.60 2.09 15.99
N ALA A 46 5.83 2.59 16.18
CA ALA A 46 6.93 2.35 15.25
C ALA A 46 7.31 0.85 15.20
N LEU A 47 7.27 0.17 16.35
CA LEU A 47 7.47 -1.28 16.44
C LEU A 47 6.33 -2.05 15.74
N LEU A 48 5.07 -1.63 15.92
CA LEU A 48 3.93 -2.21 15.19
C LEU A 48 4.09 -2.03 13.68
N SER A 49 4.52 -0.85 13.23
CA SER A 49 4.82 -0.55 11.84
C SER A 49 5.89 -1.51 11.27
N LEU A 50 6.99 -1.72 12.01
CA LEU A 50 8.02 -2.68 11.66
C LEU A 50 7.44 -4.10 11.53
N GLY A 51 6.66 -4.53 12.51
CA GLY A 51 6.01 -5.84 12.51
C GLY A 51 5.12 -6.06 11.28
N LEU A 52 4.38 -5.04 10.85
CA LEU A 52 3.55 -5.11 9.64
C LEU A 52 4.38 -5.23 8.37
N VAL A 53 5.48 -4.47 8.22
CA VAL A 53 6.35 -4.63 7.04
C VAL A 53 7.02 -6.00 7.02
N VAL A 54 7.47 -6.50 8.18
CA VAL A 54 8.01 -7.87 8.29
C VAL A 54 6.95 -8.91 7.91
N LEU A 55 5.71 -8.76 8.38
CA LEU A 55 4.61 -9.64 8.00
C LEU A 55 4.36 -9.61 6.49
N GLY A 56 4.35 -8.42 5.87
CA GLY A 56 4.26 -8.29 4.41
C GLY A 56 5.41 -9.01 3.70
N ALA A 57 6.65 -8.85 4.16
CA ALA A 57 7.80 -9.53 3.59
C ALA A 57 7.71 -11.06 3.71
N VAL A 58 7.16 -11.59 4.82
CA VAL A 58 6.91 -13.02 5.00
C VAL A 58 5.84 -13.52 4.03
N VAL A 59 4.73 -12.79 3.87
CA VAL A 59 3.67 -13.13 2.89
C VAL A 59 4.25 -13.16 1.48
N LEU A 60 5.07 -12.18 1.10
CA LEU A 60 5.75 -12.14 -0.19
C LEU A 60 6.63 -13.39 -0.40
N ILE A 61 7.43 -13.79 0.60
CA ILE A 61 8.28 -14.98 0.53
C ILE A 61 7.43 -16.26 0.35
N VAL A 62 6.27 -16.34 0.99
CA VAL A 62 5.35 -17.49 0.83
C VAL A 62 4.73 -17.52 -0.57
N GLU A 63 4.42 -16.36 -1.15
CA GLU A 63 3.86 -16.26 -2.50
C GLU A 63 4.88 -16.62 -3.59
N LEU A 64 6.17 -16.37 -3.35
CA LEU A 64 7.23 -16.73 -4.28
C LEU A 64 7.20 -18.24 -4.56
N GLY A 65 7.04 -18.63 -5.84
CA GLY A 65 7.08 -20.05 -6.23
C GLY A 65 8.41 -20.77 -5.92
N ARG A 66 9.48 -20.03 -5.59
CA ARG A 66 10.79 -20.57 -5.14
C ARG A 66 11.37 -19.72 -4.00
N PRO A 67 10.88 -19.86 -2.74
CA PRO A 67 11.23 -18.98 -1.62
C PRO A 67 12.74 -18.97 -1.31
N LEU A 68 13.41 -20.12 -1.45
CA LEU A 68 14.87 -20.24 -1.20
C LEU A 68 15.73 -19.39 -2.15
N ARG A 69 15.15 -18.86 -3.24
CA ARG A 69 15.85 -17.98 -4.19
C ARG A 69 15.49 -16.51 -4.01
N ALA A 70 14.70 -16.14 -2.99
CA ALA A 70 14.24 -14.77 -2.76
C ALA A 70 15.39 -13.77 -2.61
N TRP A 71 16.51 -14.19 -2.03
CA TRP A 71 17.71 -13.34 -1.89
C TRP A 71 18.23 -12.78 -3.23
N ARG A 72 17.99 -13.49 -4.35
CA ARG A 72 18.38 -13.04 -5.70
C ARG A 72 17.63 -11.80 -6.15
N ALA A 73 16.51 -11.47 -5.52
CA ALA A 73 15.78 -10.24 -5.79
C ALA A 73 16.65 -8.99 -5.48
N LEU A 74 17.65 -9.07 -4.61
CA LEU A 74 18.56 -7.96 -4.32
C LEU A 74 19.66 -7.76 -5.39
N CYS A 75 19.82 -8.67 -6.34
CA CYS A 75 20.98 -8.67 -7.24
C CYS A 75 20.89 -7.72 -8.44
N LYS A 76 19.73 -7.13 -8.73
CA LYS A 76 19.52 -6.30 -9.94
C LYS A 76 18.83 -4.94 -9.65
N PRO A 77 19.34 -4.12 -8.71
CA PRO A 77 18.68 -2.88 -8.28
C PRO A 77 18.62 -1.82 -9.39
N PHE A 78 19.55 -1.86 -10.35
CA PHE A 78 19.60 -0.87 -11.42
C PHE A 78 18.56 -1.12 -12.53
N SER A 79 18.11 -2.36 -12.74
CA SER A 79 17.21 -2.72 -13.85
C SER A 79 15.83 -3.21 -13.44
N SER A 80 15.61 -3.59 -12.17
CA SER A 80 14.33 -4.15 -11.72
C SER A 80 13.72 -3.33 -10.59
N TRP A 81 12.45 -2.92 -10.77
CA TRP A 81 11.68 -2.26 -9.71
C TRP A 81 11.43 -3.16 -8.50
N ILE A 82 11.26 -4.46 -8.72
CA ILE A 82 11.14 -5.44 -7.63
C ILE A 82 12.42 -5.44 -6.80
N SER A 83 13.59 -5.41 -7.44
CA SER A 83 14.88 -5.38 -6.75
C SER A 83 15.05 -4.13 -5.88
N ARG A 84 14.67 -2.95 -6.41
CA ARG A 84 14.64 -1.70 -5.64
C ARG A 84 13.69 -1.80 -4.45
N GLY A 85 12.50 -2.36 -4.64
CA GLY A 85 11.54 -2.60 -3.57
C GLY A 85 12.11 -3.43 -2.43
N VAL A 86 12.71 -4.59 -2.74
CA VAL A 86 13.33 -5.47 -1.73
C VAL A 86 14.48 -4.76 -1.00
N MET A 87 15.27 -3.94 -1.69
CA MET A 87 16.32 -3.13 -1.06
C MET A 87 15.72 -2.15 -0.03
N PHE A 88 14.69 -1.39 -0.37
CA PHE A 88 14.06 -0.44 0.55
C PHE A 88 13.31 -1.14 1.70
N VAL A 89 12.67 -2.28 1.46
CA VAL A 89 12.09 -3.11 2.52
C VAL A 89 13.19 -3.58 3.49
N THR A 90 14.33 -4.02 2.97
CA THR A 90 15.46 -4.48 3.81
C THR A 90 16.04 -3.34 4.64
N LEU A 91 16.26 -2.17 4.02
CA LEU A 91 16.71 -0.97 4.73
C LEU A 91 15.71 -0.54 5.80
N PHE A 92 14.42 -0.55 5.48
CA PHE A 92 13.38 -0.24 6.46
C PHE A 92 13.39 -1.21 7.63
N ILE A 93 13.51 -2.52 7.40
CA ILE A 93 13.56 -3.51 8.48
C ILE A 93 14.75 -3.25 9.41
N VAL A 94 15.94 -2.99 8.84
CA VAL A 94 17.16 -2.74 9.63
C VAL A 94 17.06 -1.42 10.41
N PHE A 95 16.83 -0.31 9.72
CA PHE A 95 16.83 1.01 10.36
C PHE A 95 15.57 1.26 11.20
N GLY A 96 14.43 0.68 10.82
CA GLY A 96 13.19 0.70 11.59
C GLY A 96 13.31 -0.11 12.89
N ALA A 97 14.02 -1.24 12.88
CA ALA A 97 14.33 -1.99 14.10
C ALA A 97 15.23 -1.18 15.04
N LEU A 98 16.30 -0.55 14.52
CA LEU A 98 17.17 0.31 15.31
C LEU A 98 16.41 1.52 15.90
N TYR A 99 15.54 2.15 15.11
CA TYR A 99 14.71 3.26 15.58
C TYR A 99 13.72 2.84 16.68
N SER A 100 13.12 1.66 16.53
CA SER A 100 12.09 1.13 17.43
C SER A 100 12.65 0.35 18.62
N ALA A 101 13.97 0.21 18.73
CA ALA A 101 14.63 -0.55 19.80
C ALA A 101 14.27 -0.04 21.21
N SER A 102 14.00 1.25 21.36
CA SER A 102 13.57 1.85 22.64
C SER A 102 12.18 1.40 23.10
N ALA A 103 11.39 0.76 22.23
CA ALA A 103 10.09 0.20 22.60
C ALA A 103 10.20 -1.13 23.36
N VAL A 104 11.40 -1.75 23.40
CA VAL A 104 11.64 -3.05 24.03
C VAL A 104 12.80 -2.92 25.01
N ASP A 105 12.54 -3.04 26.30
CA ASP A 105 13.55 -2.83 27.35
C ASP A 105 14.80 -3.70 27.16
N SER A 106 14.64 -4.95 26.73
CA SER A 106 15.75 -5.88 26.44
C SER A 106 16.63 -5.47 25.27
N LEU A 107 16.16 -4.57 24.40
CA LEU A 107 16.89 -4.04 23.24
C LEU A 107 17.34 -2.59 23.46
N SER A 108 17.21 -2.07 24.67
CA SER A 108 17.61 -0.70 25.02
C SER A 108 19.09 -0.39 24.71
N TRP A 109 19.97 -1.41 24.73
CA TRP A 109 21.38 -1.28 24.37
C TRP A 109 21.63 -1.02 22.87
N LEU A 110 20.66 -1.30 21.99
CA LEU A 110 20.71 -0.99 20.56
C LEU A 110 20.25 0.44 20.25
N VAL A 111 19.71 1.16 21.23
CA VAL A 111 19.23 2.53 21.03
C VAL A 111 20.42 3.42 20.62
N PRO A 112 20.32 4.14 19.49
CA PRO A 112 21.42 4.96 19.00
C PRO A 112 21.86 6.00 20.04
N ALA A 113 23.16 6.04 20.32
CA ALA A 113 23.74 7.02 21.25
C ALA A 113 23.70 8.42 20.63
N GLY A 114 22.95 9.33 21.27
CA GLY A 114 22.84 10.72 20.87
C GLY A 114 21.67 11.04 19.93
N ASP A 115 21.14 12.25 20.07
CA ASP A 115 19.95 12.70 19.34
C ASP A 115 20.17 12.74 17.83
N THR A 116 21.37 13.17 17.39
CA THR A 116 21.74 13.20 15.96
C THR A 116 21.70 11.81 15.33
N ALA A 117 22.22 10.78 16.01
CA ALA A 117 22.21 9.42 15.49
C ALA A 117 20.78 8.88 15.35
N ARG A 118 19.92 9.13 16.35
CA ARG A 118 18.51 8.75 16.33
C ARG A 118 17.75 9.43 15.19
N ARG A 119 17.97 10.73 14.98
CA ARG A 119 17.36 11.48 13.87
C ARG A 119 17.80 10.95 12.51
N THR A 120 19.09 10.66 12.33
CA THR A 120 19.61 10.11 11.08
C THR A 120 19.02 8.73 10.79
N ILE A 121 18.96 7.84 11.78
CA ILE A 121 18.36 6.51 11.64
C ILE A 121 16.86 6.62 11.33
N GLY A 122 16.14 7.50 12.03
CA GLY A 122 14.75 7.80 11.76
C GLY A 122 14.53 8.32 10.34
N ALA A 123 15.42 9.20 9.84
CA ALA A 123 15.35 9.72 8.48
C ALA A 123 15.58 8.63 7.43
N ILE A 124 16.59 7.76 7.60
CA ILE A 124 16.85 6.63 6.69
C ILE A 124 15.67 5.66 6.68
N ALA A 125 15.15 5.31 7.86
CA ALA A 125 13.97 4.46 7.98
C ALA A 125 12.74 5.13 7.35
N GLY A 126 12.54 6.43 7.54
CA GLY A 126 11.44 7.20 6.95
C GLY A 126 11.49 7.24 5.43
N ILE A 127 12.66 7.53 4.85
CA ILE A 127 12.87 7.49 3.40
C ILE A 127 12.60 6.07 2.88
N SER A 128 13.11 5.06 3.57
CA SER A 128 12.88 3.66 3.20
C SER A 128 11.39 3.30 3.26
N ALA A 129 10.68 3.71 4.31
CA ALA A 129 9.24 3.50 4.48
C ALA A 129 8.41 4.16 3.37
N LEU A 130 8.78 5.39 2.97
CA LEU A 130 8.17 6.07 1.84
C LEU A 130 8.35 5.28 0.54
N PHE A 131 9.55 4.76 0.30
CA PHE A 131 9.78 3.89 -0.86
C PHE A 131 9.05 2.55 -0.75
N VAL A 132 8.88 1.97 0.44
CA VAL A 132 8.04 0.78 0.67
C VAL A 132 6.61 1.04 0.22
N THR A 133 6.05 2.23 0.48
CA THR A 133 4.69 2.57 0.02
C THR A 133 4.59 2.90 -1.48
N LEU A 134 5.67 3.41 -2.08
CA LEU A 134 5.73 3.86 -3.48
C LEU A 134 6.02 2.73 -4.47
N TYR A 135 6.97 1.84 -4.15
CA TYR A 135 7.50 0.89 -5.12
C TYR A 135 6.47 -0.07 -5.73
N PRO A 136 5.39 -0.50 -5.04
CA PRO A 136 4.41 -1.40 -5.64
C PRO A 136 3.75 -0.79 -6.88
N GLY A 137 3.41 0.50 -6.82
CA GLY A 137 2.85 1.19 -7.97
C GLY A 137 3.87 1.36 -9.11
N PHE A 138 5.17 1.49 -8.81
CA PHE A 138 6.21 1.50 -9.84
C PHE A 138 6.40 0.12 -10.49
N VAL A 139 6.33 -0.96 -9.70
CA VAL A 139 6.38 -2.34 -10.22
C VAL A 139 5.23 -2.57 -11.20
N LEU A 140 4.02 -2.17 -10.83
CA LEU A 140 2.83 -2.26 -11.69
C LEU A 140 2.97 -1.38 -12.94
N ALA A 141 3.38 -0.11 -12.76
CA ALA A 141 3.52 0.84 -13.85
C ALA A 141 4.60 0.43 -14.88
N ALA A 142 5.56 -0.40 -14.49
CA ALA A 142 6.60 -0.92 -15.37
C ALA A 142 6.14 -2.07 -16.29
N SER A 143 4.87 -2.49 -16.24
CA SER A 143 4.31 -3.54 -17.10
C SER A 143 3.54 -2.94 -18.29
N PRO A 144 4.17 -2.70 -19.45
CA PRO A 144 3.50 -2.11 -20.62
C PRO A 144 2.41 -3.01 -21.21
N SER A 145 2.48 -4.32 -20.95
CA SER A 145 1.51 -5.30 -21.45
C SER A 145 0.13 -5.17 -20.79
N ILE A 146 0.02 -4.45 -19.67
CA ILE A 146 -1.25 -4.18 -18.98
C ILE A 146 -1.42 -2.65 -18.87
N PRO A 147 -2.11 -2.00 -19.84
CA PRO A 147 -2.16 -0.55 -19.94
C PRO A 147 -2.85 0.11 -18.74
N PHE A 148 -3.77 -0.60 -18.08
CA PHE A 148 -4.38 -0.15 -16.83
C PHE A 148 -3.32 0.11 -15.75
N TRP A 149 -2.33 -0.78 -15.61
CA TRP A 149 -1.25 -0.63 -14.64
C TRP A 149 -0.22 0.41 -15.06
N ASN A 150 0.02 0.55 -16.38
CA ASN A 150 1.01 1.47 -16.97
C ASN A 150 0.59 2.95 -16.85
N SER A 151 0.55 3.46 -15.62
CA SER A 151 0.18 4.85 -15.32
C SER A 151 1.13 5.47 -14.30
N PRO A 152 1.60 6.70 -14.52
CA PRO A 152 2.42 7.42 -13.53
C PRO A 152 1.63 7.80 -12.26
N LEU A 153 0.29 7.72 -12.28
CA LEU A 153 -0.54 7.98 -11.11
C LEU A 153 -0.53 6.80 -10.13
N LEU A 154 -0.18 5.59 -10.56
CA LEU A 154 -0.31 4.40 -9.75
C LEU A 154 0.61 4.37 -8.52
N PRO A 155 1.90 4.74 -8.60
CA PRO A 155 2.76 4.91 -7.41
C PRO A 155 2.18 5.88 -6.38
N VAL A 156 1.62 7.00 -6.86
CA VAL A 156 1.00 8.02 -6.01
C VAL A 156 -0.23 7.46 -5.33
N LEU A 157 -1.12 6.81 -6.09
CA LEU A 157 -2.35 6.23 -5.58
C LEU A 157 -2.07 5.16 -4.50
N PHE A 158 -1.11 4.27 -4.72
CA PHE A 158 -0.69 3.28 -3.70
C PHE A 158 -0.15 3.94 -2.43
N THR A 159 0.62 5.01 -2.56
CA THR A 159 1.20 5.73 -1.42
C THR A 159 0.13 6.43 -0.59
N PHE A 160 -0.78 7.16 -1.24
CA PHE A 160 -1.87 7.85 -0.54
C PHE A 160 -2.87 6.86 0.06
N HIS A 161 -3.16 5.73 -0.58
CA HIS A 161 -3.95 4.65 0.03
C HIS A 161 -3.22 4.02 1.23
N SER A 162 -1.89 3.92 1.19
CA SER A 162 -1.09 3.40 2.31
C SER A 162 -1.13 4.33 3.52
N LEU A 163 -1.01 5.65 3.31
CA LEU A 163 -1.15 6.66 4.37
C LEU A 163 -2.58 6.71 4.94
N MET A 164 -3.59 6.58 4.09
CA MET A 164 -4.98 6.48 4.52
C MET A 164 -5.19 5.22 5.39
N ALA A 165 -4.69 4.07 4.94
CA ALA A 165 -4.77 2.82 5.68
C ALA A 165 -4.01 2.87 7.01
N ALA A 166 -2.85 3.53 7.05
CA ALA A 166 -2.11 3.78 8.28
C ALA A 166 -2.89 4.67 9.27
N SER A 167 -3.58 5.70 8.78
CA SER A 167 -4.47 6.52 9.61
C SER A 167 -5.64 5.69 10.15
N GLY A 168 -6.21 4.82 9.31
CA GLY A 168 -7.23 3.85 9.73
C GLY A 168 -6.74 2.89 10.81
N LEU A 169 -5.49 2.43 10.72
CA LEU A 169 -4.89 1.62 11.78
C LEU A 169 -4.76 2.42 13.08
N VAL A 170 -4.28 3.66 13.04
CA VAL A 170 -4.22 4.54 14.22
C VAL A 170 -5.60 4.71 14.86
N PHE A 171 -6.65 4.91 14.06
CA PHE A 171 -8.03 4.99 14.57
C PHE A 171 -8.48 3.72 15.26
N LEU A 172 -8.15 2.56 14.68
CA LEU A 172 -8.52 1.25 15.22
C LEU A 172 -7.86 1.00 16.58
N ILE A 173 -6.59 1.39 16.75
CA ILE A 173 -5.84 1.17 17.99
C ILE A 173 -5.92 2.35 18.98
N ALA A 174 -6.52 3.48 18.59
CA ALA A 174 -6.70 4.66 19.45
C ALA A 174 -7.32 4.34 20.82
N PRO A 175 -8.36 3.48 20.92
CA PRO A 175 -8.95 3.10 22.21
C PRO A 175 -8.00 2.32 23.14
N LEU A 176 -6.91 1.75 22.63
CA LEU A 176 -5.94 0.98 23.40
C LEU A 176 -4.94 1.86 24.18
N GLY A 177 -5.28 3.13 24.42
CA GLY A 177 -4.43 4.08 25.15
C GLY A 177 -3.58 4.98 24.25
N LEU A 178 -3.82 5.00 22.93
CA LEU A 178 -3.24 5.98 22.01
C LEU A 178 -4.00 7.32 22.02
N ALA A 179 -4.45 7.73 23.22
CA ALA A 179 -5.06 9.02 23.48
C ALA A 179 -3.98 10.12 23.49
N ASN A 180 -3.34 10.32 22.34
CA ASN A 180 -2.36 11.37 22.13
C ASN A 180 -3.07 12.68 21.80
N ALA A 181 -2.44 13.81 22.16
CA ALA A 181 -2.85 15.15 21.74
C ALA A 181 -2.98 15.30 20.20
N HIS A 182 -2.35 14.40 19.44
CA HIS A 182 -2.37 14.41 17.97
C HIS A 182 -3.49 13.58 17.35
N LEU A 183 -4.31 12.84 18.11
CA LEU A 183 -5.36 11.98 17.53
C LEU A 183 -6.37 12.79 16.71
N GLU A 184 -6.73 13.99 17.18
CA GLU A 184 -7.60 14.90 16.43
C GLU A 184 -6.94 15.39 15.14
N THR A 185 -5.65 15.74 15.18
CA THR A 185 -4.89 16.13 13.99
C THR A 185 -4.84 14.98 12.99
N ILE A 186 -4.55 13.76 13.43
CA ILE A 186 -4.52 12.55 12.59
C ILE A 186 -5.91 12.24 12.03
N ARG A 187 -6.98 12.50 12.80
CA ARG A 187 -8.36 12.38 12.32
C ARG A 187 -8.62 13.28 11.11
N TYR A 188 -8.26 14.57 11.19
CA TYR A 188 -8.41 15.50 10.06
C TYR A 188 -7.53 15.11 8.88
N TRP A 189 -6.28 14.71 9.13
CA TRP A 189 -5.38 14.19 8.10
C TRP A 189 -5.95 12.96 7.39
N GLY A 190 -6.52 12.01 8.14
CA GLY A 190 -7.19 10.83 7.58
C GLY A 190 -8.39 11.21 6.71
N GLY A 191 -9.20 12.18 7.13
CA GLY A 191 -10.30 12.73 6.32
C GLY A 191 -9.82 13.34 5.00
N ILE A 192 -8.75 14.14 5.04
CA ILE A 192 -8.12 14.71 3.83
C ILE A 192 -7.62 13.60 2.91
N LEU A 193 -6.93 12.58 3.46
CA LEU A 193 -6.43 11.45 2.69
C LEU A 193 -7.56 10.67 2.01
N ILE A 194 -8.73 10.53 2.64
CA ILE A 194 -9.90 9.90 2.00
C ILE A 194 -10.34 10.72 0.79
N VAL A 195 -10.52 12.04 0.94
CA VAL A 195 -10.94 12.92 -0.16
C VAL A 195 -9.92 12.90 -1.30
N VAL A 196 -8.63 12.94 -0.98
CA VAL A 196 -7.55 12.87 -1.97
C VAL A 196 -7.55 11.53 -2.70
N ASN A 197 -7.74 10.40 -2.00
CA ASN A 197 -7.80 9.08 -2.65
C ASN A 197 -9.04 8.93 -3.54
N LEU A 198 -10.19 9.49 -3.14
CA LEU A 198 -11.37 9.54 -4.02
C LEU A 198 -11.10 10.34 -5.29
N ALA A 199 -10.47 11.51 -5.18
CA ALA A 199 -10.10 12.34 -6.32
C ALA A 199 -9.07 11.65 -7.23
N LEU A 200 -7.98 11.14 -6.65
CA LEU A 200 -6.93 10.41 -7.38
C LEU A 200 -7.49 9.15 -8.06
N GLY A 201 -8.35 8.40 -7.38
CA GLY A 201 -9.02 7.23 -7.94
C GLY A 201 -9.92 7.58 -9.12
N ALA A 202 -10.74 8.64 -9.00
CA ALA A 202 -11.57 9.12 -10.10
C ALA A 202 -10.73 9.58 -11.29
N MET A 203 -9.66 10.35 -11.06
CA MET A 203 -8.72 10.78 -12.09
C MET A 203 -8.04 9.59 -12.78
N TYR A 204 -7.60 8.58 -12.00
CA TYR A 204 -6.96 7.38 -12.52
C TYR A 204 -7.91 6.56 -13.41
N LEU A 205 -9.16 6.36 -13.00
CA LEU A 205 -10.17 5.68 -13.81
C LEU A 205 -10.54 6.47 -15.08
N ALA A 206 -10.63 7.80 -14.99
CA ALA A 206 -10.89 8.65 -16.15
C ALA A 206 -9.77 8.56 -17.19
N ASN A 207 -8.51 8.65 -16.75
CA ASN A 207 -7.34 8.54 -17.63
C ASN A 207 -7.22 7.14 -18.23
N SER A 208 -7.53 6.09 -17.47
CA SER A 208 -7.45 4.70 -17.93
C SER A 208 -8.40 4.39 -19.09
N LYS A 209 -9.56 5.06 -19.17
CA LYS A 209 -10.49 4.89 -20.30
C LYS A 209 -9.90 5.34 -21.65
N GLY A 210 -8.88 6.21 -21.63
CA GLY A 210 -8.18 6.66 -22.84
C GLY A 210 -7.08 5.70 -23.33
N ALA A 211 -6.63 4.75 -22.50
CA ALA A 211 -5.44 3.94 -22.73
C ALA A 211 -5.68 2.65 -23.54
N GLY A 212 -6.69 2.64 -24.41
CA GLY A 212 -7.02 1.51 -25.29
C GLY A 212 -8.07 0.53 -24.73
N LEU A 213 -8.39 -0.51 -25.51
CA LEU A 213 -9.49 -1.46 -25.22
C LEU A 213 -9.26 -2.26 -23.93
N ALA A 214 -8.04 -2.75 -23.69
CA ALA A 214 -7.70 -3.50 -22.48
C ALA A 214 -7.90 -2.67 -21.20
N ALA A 215 -7.49 -1.39 -21.19
CA ALA A 215 -7.72 -0.50 -20.06
C ALA A 215 -9.19 -0.12 -19.88
N LYS A 216 -9.94 0.10 -20.97
CA LYS A 216 -11.39 0.29 -20.90
C LYS A 216 -12.09 -0.91 -20.28
N GLU A 217 -11.67 -2.12 -20.65
CA GLU A 217 -12.20 -3.35 -20.06
C GLU A 217 -11.84 -3.48 -18.58
N ALA A 218 -10.61 -3.16 -18.18
CA ALA A 218 -10.23 -3.09 -16.76
C ALA A 218 -11.15 -2.15 -15.95
N VAL A 219 -11.44 -0.96 -16.48
CA VAL A 219 -12.36 0.00 -15.85
C VAL A 219 -13.80 -0.52 -15.82
N ARG A 220 -14.26 -1.19 -16.89
CA ARG A 220 -15.58 -1.84 -16.92
C ARG A 220 -15.68 -2.91 -15.84
N ARG A 221 -14.65 -3.75 -15.68
CA ARG A 221 -14.60 -4.80 -14.66
C ARG A 221 -14.70 -4.26 -13.23
N LEU A 222 -14.11 -3.11 -12.96
CA LEU A 222 -14.19 -2.41 -11.67
C LEU A 222 -15.54 -1.73 -11.42
N ASN A 223 -16.17 -1.16 -12.43
CA ASN A 223 -17.41 -0.41 -12.24
C ASN A 223 -18.66 -1.29 -12.33
N GLN A 224 -18.68 -2.26 -13.24
CA GLN A 224 -19.88 -3.01 -13.63
C GLN A 224 -19.65 -4.51 -13.82
N GLY A 225 -18.40 -4.98 -13.80
CA GLY A 225 -18.07 -6.38 -14.03
C GLY A 225 -17.81 -7.16 -12.74
N SER A 226 -16.97 -8.19 -12.84
CA SER A 226 -16.73 -9.16 -11.76
C SER A 226 -16.09 -8.57 -10.49
N LEU A 227 -15.45 -7.40 -10.58
CA LEU A 227 -14.86 -6.71 -9.43
C LEU A 227 -15.75 -5.58 -8.90
N GLY A 228 -16.93 -5.35 -9.51
CA GLY A 228 -17.83 -4.25 -9.22
C GLY A 228 -18.24 -4.13 -7.76
N LEU A 229 -18.61 -5.25 -7.14
CA LEU A 229 -19.01 -5.27 -5.73
C LEU A 229 -17.83 -4.95 -4.82
N ALA A 230 -16.69 -5.61 -5.02
CA ALA A 230 -15.49 -5.40 -4.23
C ALA A 230 -15.01 -3.94 -4.32
N PHE A 231 -15.05 -3.35 -5.51
CA PHE A 231 -14.60 -1.98 -5.73
C PHE A 231 -15.61 -0.94 -5.25
N ASN A 232 -16.85 -0.95 -5.75
CA ASN A 232 -17.81 0.11 -5.43
C ASN A 232 -18.29 0.02 -3.98
N VAL A 233 -18.62 -1.17 -3.50
CA VAL A 233 -19.13 -1.36 -2.13
C VAL A 233 -17.96 -1.44 -1.15
N GLY A 234 -16.96 -2.26 -1.44
CA GLY A 234 -15.85 -2.50 -0.52
C GLY A 234 -14.85 -1.34 -0.43
N VAL A 235 -14.37 -0.84 -1.58
CA VAL A 235 -13.34 0.20 -1.62
C VAL A 235 -13.93 1.60 -1.45
N ILE A 236 -14.94 1.95 -2.24
CA ILE A 236 -15.50 3.30 -2.25
C ILE A 236 -16.44 3.50 -1.07
N LEU A 237 -17.53 2.74 -0.98
CA LEU A 237 -18.55 2.97 0.05
C LEU A 237 -18.02 2.65 1.44
N LEU A 238 -17.61 1.40 1.69
CA LEU A 238 -17.14 0.93 2.99
C LEU A 238 -15.76 1.49 3.33
N GLY A 239 -14.83 1.52 2.37
CA GLY A 239 -13.46 1.95 2.61
C GLY A 239 -13.22 3.45 2.74
N MET A 240 -14.11 4.28 2.17
CA MET A 240 -13.91 5.72 2.07
C MET A 240 -15.13 6.54 2.51
N ILE A 241 -16.30 6.35 1.90
CA ILE A 241 -17.48 7.20 2.17
C ILE A 241 -18.01 7.03 3.61
N VAL A 242 -18.17 5.79 4.09
CA VAL A 242 -18.62 5.51 5.46
C VAL A 242 -17.60 6.02 6.49
N PRO A 243 -16.29 5.72 6.38
CA PRO A 243 -15.28 6.26 7.28
C PRO A 243 -15.20 7.79 7.28
N LEU A 244 -15.32 8.44 6.12
CA LEU A 244 -15.35 9.91 6.04
C LEU A 244 -16.50 10.48 6.86
N SER A 245 -17.67 9.84 6.77
CA SER A 245 -18.85 10.24 7.53
C SER A 245 -18.62 10.11 9.05
N VAL A 246 -18.01 9.01 9.48
CA VAL A 246 -17.68 8.79 10.90
C VAL A 246 -16.63 9.78 11.39
N VAL A 247 -15.59 10.04 10.60
CA VAL A 247 -14.51 10.99 10.91
C VAL A 247 -15.04 12.41 11.11
N LEU A 248 -16.07 12.81 10.36
CA LEU A 248 -16.65 14.16 10.42
C LEU A 248 -17.71 14.31 11.53
N TRP A 249 -18.55 13.29 11.76
CA TRP A 249 -19.77 13.45 12.57
C TRP A 249 -19.83 12.54 13.80
N MET A 250 -19.10 11.44 13.85
CA MET A 250 -19.23 10.42 14.90
C MET A 250 -17.86 9.97 15.44
N PRO A 251 -17.03 10.88 16.00
CA PRO A 251 -15.68 10.55 16.45
C PRO A 251 -15.65 9.51 17.59
N SER A 252 -16.76 9.31 18.30
CA SER A 252 -16.90 8.27 19.35
C SER A 252 -16.75 6.84 18.83
N VAL A 253 -17.02 6.60 17.54
CA VAL A 253 -16.91 5.27 16.89
C VAL A 253 -15.79 5.20 15.85
N ILE A 254 -14.75 6.05 16.01
CA ILE A 254 -13.65 6.17 15.04
C ILE A 254 -12.90 4.85 14.80
N ALA A 255 -12.86 3.94 15.77
CA ALA A 255 -12.24 2.61 15.59
C ALA A 255 -12.95 1.78 14.51
N LEU A 256 -14.28 1.91 14.38
CA LEU A 256 -15.04 1.27 13.31
C LEU A 256 -14.67 1.86 11.94
N ALA A 257 -14.49 3.18 11.86
CA ALA A 257 -13.97 3.83 10.65
C ALA A 257 -12.59 3.28 10.28
N GLY A 258 -11.72 3.09 11.28
CA GLY A 258 -10.41 2.47 11.11
C GLY A 258 -10.48 1.08 10.48
N LEU A 259 -11.33 0.20 11.01
CA LEU A 259 -11.56 -1.14 10.47
C LEU A 259 -12.05 -1.09 9.01
N CYS A 260 -13.05 -0.26 8.74
CA CYS A 260 -13.60 -0.06 7.40
C CYS A 260 -12.55 0.43 6.40
N ILE A 261 -11.71 1.39 6.77
CA ILE A 261 -10.59 1.88 5.95
C ILE A 261 -9.61 0.76 5.64
N LEU A 262 -9.25 -0.07 6.63
CA LEU A 262 -8.30 -1.17 6.44
C LEU A 262 -8.85 -2.22 5.47
N VAL A 263 -10.11 -2.63 5.65
CA VAL A 263 -10.78 -3.57 4.74
C VAL A 263 -10.83 -3.00 3.32
N GLY A 264 -11.30 -1.75 3.16
CA GLY A 264 -11.36 -1.11 1.84
C GLY A 264 -10.00 -0.93 1.19
N SER A 265 -8.94 -0.68 1.97
CA SER A 265 -7.57 -0.53 1.47
C SER A 265 -6.94 -1.86 1.04
N LEU A 266 -7.31 -2.97 1.66
CA LEU A 266 -6.94 -4.31 1.20
C LEU A 266 -7.68 -4.65 -0.11
N LEU A 267 -9.00 -4.41 -0.15
CA LEU A 267 -9.81 -4.61 -1.34
C LEU A 267 -9.34 -3.75 -2.51
N PHE A 268 -8.85 -2.53 -2.26
CA PHE A 268 -8.29 -1.65 -3.27
C PHE A 268 -7.12 -2.31 -4.00
N ARG A 269 -6.15 -2.86 -3.24
CA ARG A 269 -4.98 -3.54 -3.80
C ARG A 269 -5.40 -4.74 -4.63
N TYR A 270 -6.30 -5.57 -4.09
CA TYR A 270 -6.83 -6.72 -4.83
C TYR A 270 -7.53 -6.31 -6.12
N CYS A 271 -8.39 -5.29 -6.08
CA CYS A 271 -9.12 -4.79 -7.24
C CYS A 271 -8.16 -4.26 -8.31
N VAL A 272 -7.16 -3.45 -7.95
CA VAL A 272 -6.18 -2.93 -8.91
C VAL A 272 -5.38 -4.05 -9.56
N LEU A 273 -4.94 -5.04 -8.78
CA LEU A 273 -4.27 -6.23 -9.30
C LEU A 273 -5.20 -6.99 -10.27
N LYS A 274 -6.37 -7.46 -9.81
CA LYS A 274 -7.26 -8.29 -10.63
C LYS A 274 -7.90 -7.57 -11.82
N ALA A 275 -7.96 -6.24 -11.81
CA ALA A 275 -8.46 -5.47 -12.93
C ALA A 275 -7.55 -5.51 -14.16
N GLY A 276 -6.28 -5.90 -14.02
CA GLY A 276 -5.34 -6.00 -15.13
C GLY A 276 -5.86 -6.88 -16.28
N VAL A 277 -5.77 -6.35 -17.50
CA VAL A 277 -6.11 -7.03 -18.76
C VAL A 277 -4.96 -6.82 -19.73
N TYR A 278 -4.51 -7.89 -20.37
CA TYR A 278 -3.42 -7.84 -21.33
C TYR A 278 -3.86 -7.20 -22.65
N VAL A 279 -2.94 -6.49 -23.30
CA VAL A 279 -3.10 -6.11 -24.70
C VAL A 279 -2.98 -7.38 -25.55
N PRO A 280 -3.96 -7.70 -26.42
CA PRO A 280 -3.80 -8.77 -27.39
C PRO A 280 -2.64 -8.41 -28.33
N PHE A 281 -1.84 -9.38 -28.73
CA PHE A 281 -0.68 -9.12 -29.61
C PHE A 281 -1.10 -8.29 -30.83
N PRO A 282 -0.49 -7.12 -31.07
CA PRO A 282 -0.78 -6.35 -32.26
C PRO A 282 -0.25 -7.10 -33.48
N LEU A 283 -1.11 -7.30 -34.48
CA LEU A 283 -0.68 -7.52 -35.86
C LEU A 283 -0.02 -6.21 -36.32
N THR A 284 1.30 -6.12 -36.20
CA THR A 284 2.10 -5.25 -37.06
C THR A 284 2.59 -6.05 -38.25
#